data_AF-A0A971I3L2-F1
#
_entry.id   AF-A0A971I3L2-F1
#
_cell.length_a   1.000
_cell.length_b   1.000
_cell.length_c   1.000
_cell.angle_alpha   90.00
_cell.angle_beta   90.00
_cell.angle_gamma   90.00
#
_symmetry.space_group_name_H-M   'P 1'
#
loop_
_entity.id
_entity.type
_entity.pdbx_description
1 polymer ?
#
loop_
_entity_poly.entity_id
_entity_poly.type
_entity_poly.pdbx_seq_one_letter_code
_entity_poly.pdbx_strand_id
1 'polypeptide(L)'
;MNINTLIPVLWQGLLETLAMTIASAVFAYILGIPLALLLYSTAPGGLTPKPVVNRVLNIITNILRSVPFLILLIWIMPFTRFIVGTTIGTPAAIVPLVVSAAPYVARMVESSLLEVDGGL
;
A
#
# COMPACT_ATOMS: atom_id res chain seq x y z
N MET A 1 -15.59 23.95 -24.35
CA MET A 1 -15.37 24.17 -22.89
C MET A 1 -14.48 25.40 -22.76
N ASN A 2 -14.88 26.41 -21.99
CA ASN A 2 -14.13 27.67 -21.90
C ASN A 2 -12.95 27.54 -20.93
N ILE A 3 -11.83 28.23 -21.18
CA ILE A 3 -10.64 28.17 -20.31
C ILE A 3 -10.95 28.54 -18.85
N ASN A 4 -11.87 29.49 -18.64
CA ASN A 4 -12.34 29.94 -17.33
C ASN A 4 -13.08 28.83 -16.54
N THR A 5 -13.63 27.83 -17.23
CA THR A 5 -14.26 26.65 -16.60
C THR A 5 -13.28 25.50 -16.36
N LEU A 6 -12.15 25.47 -17.08
CA LEU A 6 -11.13 24.43 -16.98
C LEU A 6 -10.25 24.61 -15.74
N ILE A 7 -9.81 25.85 -15.48
CA ILE A 7 -8.93 26.19 -14.35
C ILE A 7 -9.47 25.65 -13.00
N PRO A 8 -10.73 25.90 -12.60
CA PRO A 8 -11.22 25.41 -11.31
C PRO A 8 -11.30 23.87 -11.24
N VAL A 9 -11.63 23.20 -12.35
CA VAL A 9 -11.69 21.73 -12.40
C VAL A 9 -10.30 21.11 -12.27
N LEU A 10 -9.31 21.66 -12.96
CA LEU A 10 -7.93 21.20 -12.87
C LEU A 10 -7.34 21.46 -11.47
N TRP A 11 -7.66 22.61 -10.88
CA TRP A 11 -7.25 22.94 -9.51
C TRP A 11 -7.83 21.95 -8.50
N GLN A 12 -9.12 21.65 -8.61
CA GLN A 12 -9.77 20.65 -7.76
C GLN A 12 -9.15 19.26 -7.96
N GLY A 13 -8.92 18.83 -9.20
CA GLY A 13 -8.29 17.54 -9.50
C GLY A 13 -6.86 17.41 -8.96
N LEU A 14 -6.10 18.51 -8.95
CA LEU A 14 -4.78 18.57 -8.32
C LEU A 14 -4.87 18.32 -6.81
N LEU A 15 -5.80 19.00 -6.13
CA LEU A 15 -6.01 18.83 -4.69
C LEU A 15 -6.46 17.40 -4.35
N GLU A 16 -7.34 16.82 -5.16
CA GLU A 16 -7.79 15.44 -4.99
C GLU A 16 -6.64 14.45 -5.17
N THR A 17 -5.77 14.66 -6.16
CA THR A 17 -4.59 13.83 -6.40
C THR A 17 -3.61 13.90 -5.23
N LEU A 18 -3.32 15.11 -4.73
CA LEU A 18 -2.46 15.30 -3.56
C LEU A 18 -3.06 14.65 -2.32
N ALA A 19 -4.36 14.82 -2.07
CA ALA A 19 -5.04 14.19 -0.95
C ALA A 19 -4.98 12.66 -1.03
N MET A 20 -5.26 12.07 -2.19
CA MET A 20 -5.16 10.62 -2.40
C MET A 20 -3.74 10.12 -2.17
N THR A 21 -2.75 10.80 -2.74
CA THR A 21 -1.34 10.39 -2.69
C THR A 21 -0.79 10.45 -1.27
N ILE A 22 -0.98 11.57 -0.58
CA ILE A 22 -0.44 11.77 0.77
C ILE A 22 -1.14 10.82 1.75
N ALA A 23 -2.48 10.76 1.72
CA ALA A 23 -3.22 9.89 2.62
C ALA A 23 -2.88 8.41 2.39
N SER A 24 -2.86 7.97 1.13
CA SER A 24 -2.53 6.57 0.81
C SER A 24 -1.09 6.22 1.19
N ALA A 25 -0.13 7.12 0.96
CA ALA A 25 1.25 6.92 1.39
C ALA A 25 1.33 6.74 2.91
N VAL A 26 0.75 7.66 3.69
CA VAL A 26 0.77 7.58 5.16
C VAL A 26 0.22 6.23 5.66
N PHE A 27 -0.96 5.83 5.20
CA PHE A 27 -1.56 4.56 5.61
C PHE A 27 -0.78 3.34 5.09
N ALA A 28 -0.24 3.41 3.87
CA ALA A 28 0.59 2.34 3.31
C ALA A 28 1.87 2.13 4.12
N TYR A 29 2.50 3.19 4.63
CA TYR A 29 3.67 3.09 5.52
C TYR A 29 3.29 2.58 6.90
N ILE A 30 2.16 3.02 7.46
CA ILE A 30 1.65 2.52 8.75
C ILE A 30 1.43 1.00 8.71
N LEU A 31 0.94 0.45 7.59
CA LEU A 31 0.75 -0.99 7.42
C LEU A 31 2.01 -1.71 6.94
N GLY A 32 2.76 -1.07 6.04
CA GLY A 32 3.91 -1.65 5.37
C GLY A 32 5.12 -1.83 6.28
N ILE A 33 5.42 -0.87 7.17
CA ILE A 33 6.56 -0.95 8.09
C ILE A 33 6.40 -2.14 9.06
N PRO A 34 5.28 -2.32 9.79
CA PRO A 34 5.10 -3.50 10.63
C PRO A 34 5.21 -4.81 9.86
N LEU A 35 4.67 -4.86 8.64
CA LEU A 35 4.76 -6.03 7.77
C LEU A 35 6.22 -6.32 7.35
N ALA A 36 7.01 -5.29 7.04
CA ALA A 36 8.44 -5.40 6.73
C ALA A 36 9.22 -5.95 7.92
N LEU A 37 8.97 -5.42 9.12
CA LEU A 37 9.63 -5.87 10.34
C LEU A 37 9.30 -7.33 10.66
N LEU A 38 8.06 -7.76 10.44
CA LEU A 38 7.66 -9.17 10.59
C LEU A 38 8.35 -10.07 9.56
N LEU A 39 8.39 -9.65 8.29
CA LEU A 39 9.09 -10.38 7.23
C LEU A 39 10.59 -10.53 7.55
N TYR A 40 11.26 -9.43 7.86
CA TYR A 40 12.68 -9.39 8.22
C TYR A 40 12.98 -10.24 9.47
N SER A 41 12.23 -10.03 10.55
CA SER A 41 12.47 -10.72 11.83
C SER A 41 12.23 -12.23 11.74
N THR A 42 11.25 -12.67 10.95
CA THR A 42 10.91 -14.09 10.81
C THR A 42 11.75 -14.83 9.76
N ALA A 43 12.59 -14.11 9.00
CA ALA A 43 13.43 -14.67 7.96
C ALA A 43 14.50 -15.63 8.53
N PRO A 44 15.03 -16.56 7.71
CA PRO A 44 16.21 -17.34 8.07
C PRO A 44 17.39 -16.39 8.34
N GLY A 45 17.92 -16.39 9.56
CA GLY A 45 18.96 -15.45 10.01
C GLY A 45 18.43 -14.13 10.58
N GLY A 46 17.11 -13.93 10.63
CA GLY A 46 16.47 -12.81 11.31
C GLY A 46 16.42 -12.97 12.83
N LEU A 47 15.88 -11.96 13.52
CA LEU A 47 15.82 -11.90 14.99
C LEU A 47 15.00 -13.04 15.63
N THR A 48 13.89 -13.44 15.00
CA THR A 48 13.01 -14.51 15.50
C THR A 48 12.61 -15.47 14.39
N PRO A 49 13.52 -16.36 13.94
CA PRO A 49 13.29 -17.20 12.77
C PRO A 49 12.03 -18.07 12.92
N LYS A 50 11.07 -17.88 12.01
CA LYS A 50 9.81 -18.65 11.95
C LYS A 50 9.51 -19.01 10.48
N PRO A 51 10.05 -20.13 9.97
CA PRO A 51 10.04 -20.42 8.53
C PRO A 51 8.64 -20.52 7.93
N VAL A 52 7.66 -21.03 8.70
CA VAL A 52 6.26 -21.11 8.25
C VAL A 52 5.63 -19.72 8.13
N VAL A 53 5.79 -18.88 9.16
CA VAL A 53 5.23 -17.51 9.18
C VAL A 53 5.85 -16.69 8.05
N ASN A 54 7.18 -16.74 7.94
CA ASN A 54 7.91 -16.03 6.90
C ASN A 54 7.48 -16.48 5.50
N ARG A 55 7.33 -17.79 5.27
CA ARG A 55 6.84 -18.32 3.98
C ARG A 55 5.43 -17.85 3.65
N VAL A 56 4.51 -17.86 4.61
CA VAL A 56 3.12 -17.40 4.40
C VAL A 56 3.09 -15.90 4.09
N LEU A 57 3.77 -15.06 4.87
CA LEU A 57 3.86 -13.62 4.62
C LEU A 57 4.52 -13.33 3.26
N ASN A 58 5.56 -14.09 2.89
CA ASN A 58 6.19 -13.97 1.59
C ASN A 58 5.22 -14.25 0.45
N ILE A 59 4.45 -15.35 0.53
CA ILE A 59 3.44 -15.70 -0.47
C ILE A 59 2.37 -14.62 -0.58
N ILE A 60 1.82 -14.18 0.55
CA ILE A 60 0.76 -13.14 0.58
C ILE A 60 1.25 -11.84 -0.04
N THR A 61 2.41 -11.34 0.40
CA THR A 61 2.96 -10.08 -0.13
C THR A 61 3.33 -10.17 -1.60
N ASN A 62 3.84 -11.31 -2.06
CA ASN A 62 4.15 -11.49 -3.47
C ASN A 62 2.89 -11.56 -4.33
N ILE A 63 1.85 -12.29 -3.91
CA ILE A 63 0.56 -12.32 -4.61
C ILE A 63 -0.03 -10.91 -4.70
N LEU A 64 -0.13 -10.20 -3.57
CA LEU A 64 -0.69 -8.85 -3.54
C LEU A 64 0.09 -7.86 -4.43
N ARG A 65 1.42 -8.01 -4.55
CA ARG A 65 2.26 -7.21 -5.46
C ARG A 65 2.15 -7.61 -6.92
N SER A 66 1.71 -8.83 -7.21
CA SER A 66 1.55 -9.31 -8.59
C SER A 66 0.17 -9.00 -9.16
N VAL A 67 -0.84 -8.73 -8.32
CA VAL A 67 -2.18 -8.35 -8.78
C VAL A 67 -2.13 -6.95 -9.39
N PRO A 68 -2.52 -6.76 -10.66
CA PRO A 68 -2.61 -5.44 -11.27
C PRO A 68 -3.57 -4.53 -10.50
N PHE A 69 -3.18 -3.28 -10.27
CA PHE A 69 -3.96 -2.31 -9.49
C PHE A 69 -5.43 -2.21 -9.96
N LEU A 70 -5.66 -2.17 -11.28
CA LEU A 70 -7.03 -2.09 -11.83
C LEU A 70 -7.90 -3.29 -11.47
N ILE A 71 -7.31 -4.49 -11.38
CA ILE A 71 -8.04 -5.70 -10.98
C ILE A 71 -8.36 -5.64 -9.49
N LEU A 72 -7.38 -5.27 -8.66
CA LEU A 72 -7.55 -5.09 -7.22
C LEU A 72 -8.63 -4.06 -6.90
N LEU A 73 -8.62 -2.92 -7.61
CA LEU A 73 -9.59 -1.83 -7.46
C LEU A 73 -11.03 -2.33 -7.59
N ILE A 74 -11.32 -3.13 -8.63
CA ILE A 74 -12.66 -3.67 -8.88
C ILE A 74 -12.99 -4.75 -7.84
N TRP A 75 -12.02 -5.62 -7.55
CA TRP A 75 -12.21 -6.72 -6.61
C TRP A 75 -12.49 -6.25 -5.18
N ILE A 76 -11.89 -5.14 -4.75
CA ILE A 76 -12.01 -4.61 -3.38
C ILE A 76 -13.19 -3.66 -3.18
N MET A 77 -13.94 -3.30 -4.23
CA MET A 77 -15.14 -2.44 -4.14
C MET A 77 -16.10 -2.76 -2.99
N PRO A 78 -16.50 -4.03 -2.72
CA PRO A 78 -17.38 -4.33 -1.58
C PRO A 78 -16.74 -3.97 -0.23
N PHE A 79 -15.44 -4.19 -0.09
CA PHE A 79 -14.67 -3.82 1.10
C PHE A 79 -14.49 -2.31 1.23
N THR A 80 -14.23 -1.60 0.13
CA THR A 80 -14.18 -0.14 0.10
C THR A 80 -15.51 0.47 0.55
N ARG A 81 -16.64 -0.04 0.04
CA ARG A 81 -17.97 0.40 0.48
C ARG A 81 -18.19 0.08 1.96
N PHE A 82 -17.71 -1.06 2.46
CA PHE A 82 -17.82 -1.41 3.87
C PHE A 82 -17.07 -0.41 4.77
N ILE A 83 -15.86 0.02 4.39
CA ILE A 83 -15.06 0.96 5.19
C ILE A 83 -15.59 2.39 5.09
N VAL A 84 -15.90 2.85 3.87
CA VAL A 84 -16.08 4.29 3.57
C VAL A 84 -17.52 4.64 3.23
N GLY A 85 -18.40 3.65 3.08
CA GLY A 85 -19.82 3.83 2.70
C GLY A 85 -20.07 4.08 1.21
N THR A 86 -19.03 4.37 0.43
CA THR A 86 -19.12 4.66 -1.02
C THR A 86 -17.99 3.99 -1.80
N THR A 87 -18.19 3.82 -3.11
CA THR A 87 -17.19 3.32 -4.06
C THR A 87 -16.66 4.42 -4.99
N ILE A 88 -17.12 5.66 -4.82
CA ILE A 88 -16.79 6.81 -5.68
C ILE A 88 -16.29 7.97 -4.81
N GLY A 89 -15.30 8.69 -5.31
CA GLY A 89 -14.70 9.88 -4.70
C GLY A 89 -13.34 9.62 -4.04
N THR A 90 -12.70 10.69 -3.59
CA THR A 90 -11.37 10.68 -2.96
C THR A 90 -11.25 9.66 -1.82
N PRO A 91 -12.18 9.56 -0.85
CA PRO A 91 -12.07 8.60 0.24
C PRO A 91 -12.14 7.13 -0.23
N ALA A 92 -12.96 6.85 -1.25
CA ALA A 92 -13.09 5.51 -1.81
C ALA A 92 -11.85 5.07 -2.59
N ALA A 93 -11.20 6.00 -3.30
CA ALA A 93 -9.97 5.73 -4.05
C ALA A 93 -8.76 5.44 -3.15
N ILE A 94 -8.72 6.01 -1.94
CA ILE A 94 -7.61 5.80 -1.00
C ILE A 94 -7.50 4.33 -0.56
N VAL A 95 -8.61 3.64 -0.31
CA VAL A 95 -8.61 2.25 0.17
C VAL A 95 -7.83 1.27 -0.74
N PRO A 96 -8.16 1.12 -2.03
CA PRO A 96 -7.42 0.25 -2.95
C PRO A 96 -5.96 0.71 -3.12
N LEU A 97 -5.70 2.03 -3.11
CA LEU A 97 -4.32 2.56 -3.17
C LEU A 97 -3.49 2.09 -1.97
N VAL A 98 -4.04 2.17 -0.75
CA VAL A 98 -3.37 1.72 0.47
C VAL A 98 -3.10 0.22 0.43
N VAL A 99 -4.12 -0.58 0.09
CA VAL A 99 -3.99 -2.05 0.05
C VAL A 99 -2.99 -2.49 -1.01
N SER A 100 -2.95 -1.80 -2.15
CA SER A 100 -1.95 -2.04 -3.19
C SER A 100 -0.56 -1.62 -2.74
N ALA A 101 -0.40 -0.44 -2.14
CA ALA A 101 0.91 0.15 -1.84
C ALA A 101 1.59 -0.47 -0.61
N ALA A 102 0.84 -0.86 0.42
CA ALA A 102 1.37 -1.44 1.66
C ALA A 102 2.36 -2.61 1.44
N PRO A 103 2.07 -3.64 0.61
CA PRO A 103 3.02 -4.73 0.39
C PRO A 103 4.25 -4.30 -0.44
N TYR A 104 4.17 -3.28 -1.30
CA TYR A 104 5.37 -2.73 -1.95
C TYR A 104 6.24 -1.98 -0.96
N VAL A 105 5.64 -1.14 -0.10
CA VAL A 105 6.36 -0.45 0.98
C VAL A 105 7.03 -1.47 1.91
N ALA A 106 6.32 -2.54 2.27
CA ALA A 106 6.87 -3.58 3.14
C ALA A 106 8.15 -4.20 2.56
N ARG A 107 8.15 -4.50 1.26
CA ARG A 107 9.32 -5.08 0.56
C ARG A 107 10.46 -4.10 0.38
N MET A 108 10.14 -2.84 0.11
CA MET A 108 11.15 -1.78 0.04
C MET A 108 11.87 -1.63 1.39
N VAL A 109 11.11 -1.54 2.49
CA VAL A 109 11.66 -1.42 3.84
C VAL A 109 12.42 -2.70 4.24
N GLU A 110 11.89 -3.89 3.95
CA GLU A 110 12.59 -5.16 4.18
C GLU A 110 13.95 -5.19 3.47
N SER A 111 14.01 -4.75 2.21
CA SER A 111 15.25 -4.70 1.44
C SER A 111 16.26 -3.73 2.06
N SER A 112 15.80 -2.54 2.47
CA SER A 112 16.66 -1.58 3.18
C SER A 112 17.17 -2.12 4.51
N LEU A 113 16.41 -2.94 5.23
CA LEU A 113 16.86 -3.59 6.46
C LEU A 113 17.91 -4.68 6.21
N LEU A 114 17.82 -5.38 5.08
CA LEU A 114 18.79 -6.41 4.68
C LEU A 114 20.13 -5.81 4.20
N GLU A 115 20.13 -4.56 3.74
CA GLU A 115 21.35 -3.83 3.33
C GLU A 115 22.19 -3.32 4.52
N VAL A 116 21.58 -3.18 5.69
CA VAL A 116 22.30 -2.79 6.91
C VAL A 116 23.07 -4.00 7.43
N ASP A 117 24.38 -3.83 7.61
CA ASP A 117 25.24 -4.87 8.17
C ASP A 117 24.68 -5.34 9.52
N GLY A 118 24.55 -6.66 9.68
CA GLY A 118 23.94 -7.29 10.86
C GLY A 118 24.77 -7.12 12.13
N GLY A 119 25.94 -6.46 12.03
CA GLY A 119 26.80 -6.15 13.15
C GLY A 119 27.45 -7.36 13.81
N LEU A 120 27.54 -8.49 13.10
CA LEU A 120 28.28 -9.69 13.52
C LEU A 120 29.69 -9.69 12.93
#